data_AF-A0A182IMY9-F1
#
_entry.id   AF-A0A182IMY9-F1
#
_cell.length_a   1.000
_cell.length_b   1.000
_cell.length_c   1.000
_cell.angle_alpha   90.00
_cell.angle_beta   90.00
_cell.angle_gamma   90.00
#
_symmetry.space_group_name_H-M   'P 1'
#
loop_
_entity.id
_entity.type
_entity.pdbx_description
1 polymer ?
#
loop_
_entity_poly.entity_id
_entity_poly.type
_entity_poly.pdbx_seq_one_letter_code
_entity_poly.pdbx_strand_id
1 'polypeptide(L)'
;MRSCYGLFICVNKLRNLPEREALRQTLSGVKELSLAYIQIFNDAILHKLLAIMPSLNSLRFVGLNISFHSGPYKKLSTGAQIQPSNGRLTFLYIFQICSELPRLRVLILRRCLAIGNQGVRQVAQLAQLQVLDVSYCYGINGEGILEGITSSKNDNRRELHICELALSERCIIAITENLPELRLLDLSRCFRDILDLCLQYICRNLVRLKKLFLDDYMKVFEGG
;
A
#
# COMPACT_ATOMS: atom_id res chain seq x y z
N MET A 1 2.60 11.51 -19.26
CA MET A 1 1.80 12.45 -18.43
C MET A 1 0.40 12.64 -19.00
N ARG A 2 -0.47 11.62 -18.97
CA ARG A 2 -1.92 11.84 -19.17
C ARG A 2 -2.52 12.09 -17.81
N SER A 3 -2.48 13.37 -17.43
CA SER A 3 -2.86 13.87 -16.11
C SER A 3 -4.30 13.46 -15.76
N CYS A 4 -4.51 13.15 -14.47
CA CYS A 4 -5.80 12.86 -13.84
C CYS A 4 -6.81 14.04 -13.88
N TYR A 5 -6.62 15.03 -14.77
CA TYR A 5 -7.52 16.17 -14.98
C TYR A 5 -8.96 15.73 -15.25
N GLY A 6 -9.18 14.67 -16.03
CA GLY A 6 -10.52 14.13 -16.27
C GLY A 6 -11.18 13.58 -15.00
N LEU A 7 -10.39 13.02 -14.09
CA LEU A 7 -10.86 12.52 -12.80
C LEU A 7 -11.26 13.68 -11.88
N PHE A 8 -10.50 14.78 -11.89
CA PHE A 8 -10.87 16.00 -11.13
C PHE A 8 -12.13 16.69 -11.64
N ILE A 9 -12.34 16.70 -12.97
CA ILE A 9 -13.60 17.17 -13.55
C ILE A 9 -14.75 16.26 -13.10
N CYS A 10 -14.57 14.94 -13.06
CA CYS A 10 -15.56 14.01 -12.51
C CYS A 10 -15.83 14.27 -11.02
N VAL A 11 -14.81 14.55 -10.21
CA VAL A 11 -14.96 14.78 -8.76
C VAL A 11 -15.79 16.03 -8.45
N ASN A 12 -15.65 17.10 -9.23
CA ASN A 12 -16.52 18.29 -9.11
C ASN A 12 -17.97 18.00 -9.50
N LYS A 13 -18.19 17.08 -10.45
CA LYS A 13 -19.52 16.62 -10.89
C LYS A 13 -20.22 15.67 -9.90
N LEU A 14 -19.49 15.07 -8.95
CA LEU A 14 -20.05 14.19 -7.90
C LEU A 14 -20.98 14.89 -6.89
N ARG A 15 -21.28 16.19 -7.07
CA ARG A 15 -22.29 16.91 -6.27
C ARG A 15 -23.72 16.64 -6.75
N ASN A 16 -23.92 16.24 -8.00
CA ASN A 16 -25.25 16.03 -8.58
C ASN A 16 -25.61 14.53 -8.61
N LEU A 17 -26.79 14.15 -8.09
CA LEU A 17 -27.21 12.74 -7.96
C LEU A 17 -27.32 11.98 -9.29
N PRO A 18 -27.91 12.54 -10.37
CA PRO A 18 -28.03 11.84 -11.65
C PRO A 18 -26.67 11.61 -12.32
N GLU A 19 -25.78 12.60 -12.26
CA GLU A 19 -24.41 12.48 -12.79
C GLU A 19 -23.60 11.45 -12.01
N ARG A 20 -23.80 11.37 -10.69
CA ARG A 20 -23.15 10.35 -9.85
C ARG A 20 -23.59 8.94 -10.22
N GLU A 21 -24.87 8.71 -10.50
CA GLU A 21 -25.35 7.39 -10.89
C GLU A 21 -24.87 7.01 -12.29
N ALA A 22 -24.86 7.96 -13.24
CA ALA A 22 -24.27 7.74 -14.57
C ALA A 22 -22.76 7.40 -14.48
N LEU A 23 -22.02 8.11 -13.63
CA LEU A 23 -20.61 7.80 -13.35
C LEU A 23 -20.45 6.43 -12.69
N ARG A 24 -21.31 6.08 -11.75
CA ARG A 24 -21.30 4.76 -11.10
C ARG A 24 -21.55 3.64 -12.10
N GLN A 25 -22.50 3.80 -13.01
CA GLN A 25 -22.73 2.82 -14.08
C GLN A 25 -21.49 2.68 -14.97
N THR A 26 -20.91 3.81 -15.39
CA THR A 26 -19.73 3.85 -16.26
C THR A 26 -18.50 3.23 -15.60
N LEU A 27 -18.29 3.50 -14.30
CA LEU A 27 -17.09 3.08 -13.56
C LEU A 27 -17.29 1.80 -12.76
N SER A 28 -18.46 1.17 -12.84
CA SER A 28 -18.82 -0.06 -12.10
C SER A 28 -17.84 -1.22 -12.32
N GLY A 29 -17.25 -1.31 -13.52
CA GLY A 29 -16.27 -2.33 -13.91
C GLY A 29 -14.82 -1.99 -13.58
N VAL A 30 -14.53 -0.79 -13.08
CA VAL A 30 -13.16 -0.37 -12.74
C VAL A 30 -12.65 -1.18 -11.55
N LYS A 31 -11.50 -1.85 -11.75
CA LYS A 31 -10.85 -2.69 -10.72
C LYS A 31 -9.66 -2.00 -10.05
N GLU A 32 -9.06 -1.04 -10.74
CA GLU A 32 -7.88 -0.31 -10.27
C GLU A 32 -8.10 1.20 -10.29
N LEU A 33 -7.78 1.85 -9.17
CA LEU A 33 -7.69 3.29 -9.05
C LEU A 33 -6.26 3.66 -8.71
N SER A 34 -5.62 4.40 -9.61
CA SER A 34 -4.26 4.90 -9.42
C SER A 34 -4.23 6.41 -9.34
N LEU A 35 -3.64 6.93 -8.26
CA LEU A 35 -3.53 8.34 -7.93
C LEU A 35 -2.04 8.66 -7.71
N ALA A 36 -1.45 9.40 -8.64
CA ALA A 36 -0.02 9.69 -8.64
C ALA A 36 0.26 11.19 -8.66
N TYR A 37 1.03 11.68 -7.69
CA TYR A 37 1.49 13.07 -7.58
C TYR A 37 0.37 14.13 -7.59
N ILE A 38 -0.78 13.80 -7.01
CA ILE A 38 -1.94 14.69 -6.94
C ILE A 38 -1.91 15.47 -5.62
N GLN A 39 -1.66 16.78 -5.71
CA GLN A 39 -1.50 17.66 -4.54
C GLN A 39 -2.82 18.06 -3.85
N ILE A 40 -3.92 18.15 -4.61
CA ILE A 40 -5.22 18.63 -4.12
C ILE A 40 -6.17 17.49 -3.69
N PHE A 41 -5.65 16.27 -3.55
CA PHE A 41 -6.46 15.11 -3.21
C PHE A 41 -6.67 15.03 -1.68
N ASN A 42 -7.90 14.73 -1.26
CA ASN A 42 -8.29 14.62 0.14
C ASN A 42 -9.21 13.42 0.40
N ASP A 43 -9.48 13.14 1.68
CA ASP A 43 -10.31 12.01 2.11
C ASP A 43 -11.73 12.05 1.51
N ALA A 44 -12.35 13.24 1.46
CA ALA A 44 -13.70 13.39 0.93
C ALA A 44 -13.78 13.06 -0.58
N ILE A 45 -12.74 13.40 -1.34
CA ILE A 45 -12.63 13.03 -2.75
C ILE A 45 -12.44 11.52 -2.89
N LEU A 46 -11.54 10.92 -2.07
CA LEU A 46 -11.34 9.48 -2.06
C LEU A 46 -12.65 8.73 -1.79
N HIS A 47 -13.37 9.13 -0.75
CA HIS A 47 -14.65 8.53 -0.37
C HIS A 47 -15.65 8.51 -1.54
N LYS A 48 -15.82 9.67 -2.21
CA LYS A 48 -16.76 9.79 -3.32
C LYS A 48 -16.37 8.94 -4.51
N LEU A 49 -15.08 8.85 -4.82
CA LEU A 49 -14.57 8.00 -5.91
C LEU A 49 -14.78 6.51 -5.60
N LEU A 50 -14.54 6.08 -4.37
CA LEU A 50 -14.70 4.67 -4.02
C LEU A 50 -16.17 4.25 -3.97
N ALA A 51 -17.08 5.16 -3.61
CA ALA A 51 -18.51 4.91 -3.64
C ALA A 51 -19.08 4.65 -5.05
N ILE A 52 -18.39 5.09 -6.10
CA ILE A 52 -18.80 4.87 -7.51
C ILE A 52 -18.03 3.73 -8.19
N MET A 53 -17.07 3.09 -7.51
CA MET A 53 -16.24 1.98 -8.03
C MET A 53 -16.38 0.73 -7.15
N PRO A 54 -17.54 0.05 -7.16
CA PRO A 54 -17.81 -1.09 -6.26
C PRO A 54 -16.98 -2.35 -6.56
N SER A 55 -16.38 -2.45 -7.75
CA SER A 55 -15.57 -3.61 -8.17
C SER A 55 -14.08 -3.46 -7.87
N LEU A 56 -13.70 -2.41 -7.16
CA LEU A 56 -12.29 -2.09 -6.92
C LEU A 56 -11.60 -3.18 -6.11
N ASN A 57 -10.42 -3.59 -6.57
CA ASN A 57 -9.53 -4.51 -5.89
C ASN A 57 -8.07 -4.02 -5.82
N SER A 58 -7.75 -2.91 -6.50
CA SER A 58 -6.42 -2.31 -6.53
C SER A 58 -6.50 -0.81 -6.24
N LEU A 59 -5.79 -0.39 -5.20
CA LEU A 59 -5.59 1.01 -4.83
C LEU A 59 -4.12 1.36 -4.93
N ARG A 60 -3.81 2.39 -5.71
CA ARG A 60 -2.44 2.87 -5.86
C ARG A 60 -2.34 4.35 -5.52
N PHE A 61 -1.55 4.66 -4.51
CA PHE A 61 -1.16 6.00 -4.12
C PHE A 61 0.35 6.12 -4.35
N VAL A 62 0.74 6.99 -5.28
CA VAL A 62 2.16 7.17 -5.65
C VAL A 62 2.56 8.61 -5.46
N GLY A 63 3.49 8.87 -4.54
CA GLY A 63 4.01 10.22 -4.30
C GLY A 63 2.94 11.21 -3.83
N LEU A 64 1.88 10.73 -3.15
CA LEU A 64 0.86 11.61 -2.57
C LEU A 64 1.31 12.14 -1.21
N ASN A 65 0.90 13.38 -0.92
CA ASN A 65 1.10 14.00 0.39
C ASN A 65 0.02 13.50 1.36
N ILE A 66 0.33 12.40 2.06
CA ILE A 66 -0.54 11.82 3.09
C ILE A 66 -0.19 12.46 4.43
N SER A 67 -1.17 12.78 5.26
CA SER A 67 -0.96 13.27 6.62
C SER A 67 -1.33 12.21 7.67
N PHE A 68 -0.58 12.10 8.77
CA PHE A 68 -0.90 11.18 9.87
C PHE A 68 -1.89 11.74 10.89
N HIS A 69 -2.18 13.06 10.82
CA HIS A 69 -3.03 13.74 11.77
C HIS A 69 -4.18 14.46 11.08
N SER A 70 -5.39 14.28 11.59
CA SER A 70 -6.56 15.09 11.28
C SER A 70 -6.53 16.40 12.09
N GLY A 71 -5.50 17.23 11.93
CA GLY A 71 -5.38 18.47 12.71
C GLY A 71 -5.33 18.26 14.24
N PRO A 72 -5.33 19.36 15.02
CA PRO A 72 -5.06 19.30 16.46
C PRO A 72 -6.32 18.83 17.20
N TYR A 73 -6.16 17.87 18.10
CA TYR A 73 -7.19 17.35 19.00
C TYR A 73 -8.31 16.52 18.36
N LYS A 74 -8.06 15.23 18.19
CA LYS A 74 -9.00 14.21 18.70
C LYS A 74 -8.24 12.93 19.00
N LYS A 75 -8.25 12.54 20.27
CA LYS A 75 -7.87 11.20 20.72
C LYS A 75 -8.55 10.18 19.80
N LEU A 76 -7.75 9.29 19.23
CA LEU A 76 -8.21 8.13 18.47
C LEU A 76 -8.99 7.22 19.42
N SER A 77 -10.29 7.45 19.52
CA SER A 77 -11.21 6.51 20.17
C SER A 77 -11.32 5.29 19.27
N THR A 78 -10.87 4.15 19.77
CA THR A 78 -11.15 2.83 19.22
C THR A 78 -12.67 2.67 19.02
N GLY A 79 -13.11 2.57 17.76
CA GLY A 79 -14.51 2.28 17.40
C GLY A 79 -15.33 3.44 16.83
N ALA A 80 -14.80 4.67 16.72
CA ALA A 80 -15.50 5.76 16.05
C ALA A 80 -15.15 5.81 14.55
N GLN A 81 -16.16 5.91 13.67
CA GLN A 81 -15.91 6.12 12.24
C GLN A 81 -15.10 7.40 12.01
N ILE A 82 -13.97 7.29 11.31
CA ILE A 82 -13.13 8.43 10.95
C ILE A 82 -13.86 9.21 9.87
N GLN A 83 -14.16 10.48 10.16
CA GLN A 83 -14.77 11.36 9.19
C GLN A 83 -13.76 11.80 8.12
N PRO A 84 -14.16 11.85 6.84
CA PRO A 84 -13.27 12.31 5.78
C PRO A 84 -12.89 13.79 5.95
N SER A 85 -11.59 14.07 5.97
CA SER A 85 -11.07 15.44 5.85
C SER A 85 -11.36 16.05 4.48
N ASN A 86 -11.85 17.29 4.48
CA ASN A 86 -12.03 18.09 3.26
C ASN A 86 -10.75 18.82 2.81
N GLY A 87 -9.68 18.78 3.61
CA GLY A 87 -8.47 19.57 3.35
C GLY A 87 -7.22 18.76 3.05
N ARG A 88 -7.18 17.49 3.45
CA ARG A 88 -5.99 16.63 3.32
C ARG A 88 -6.39 15.18 3.11
N LEU A 89 -5.50 14.42 2.49
CA LEU A 89 -5.56 12.97 2.51
C LEU A 89 -4.88 12.48 3.80
N THR A 90 -5.57 11.68 4.60
CA THR A 90 -5.04 11.17 5.87
C THR A 90 -4.79 9.67 5.79
N PHE A 91 -3.71 9.22 6.42
CA PHE A 91 -3.37 7.79 6.45
C PHE A 91 -4.44 6.97 7.18
N LEU A 92 -4.96 7.52 8.27
CA LEU A 92 -6.02 6.90 9.07
C LEU A 92 -7.27 6.62 8.22
N TYR A 93 -7.65 7.56 7.37
CA TYR A 93 -8.80 7.39 6.49
C TYR A 93 -8.54 6.38 5.38
N ILE A 94 -7.35 6.41 4.75
CA ILE A 94 -6.94 5.39 3.78
C ILE A 94 -7.03 4.00 4.42
N PHE A 95 -6.49 3.85 5.63
CA PHE A 95 -6.51 2.58 6.35
C PHE A 95 -7.94 2.08 6.61
N GLN A 96 -8.82 2.94 7.15
CA GLN A 96 -10.21 2.57 7.39
C GLN A 96 -10.93 2.14 6.10
N ILE A 97 -10.77 2.90 5.02
CA ILE A 97 -11.39 2.53 3.75
C ILE A 97 -10.83 1.21 3.22
N CYS A 98 -9.52 0.98 3.37
CA CYS A 98 -8.92 -0.27 2.91
C CYS A 98 -9.41 -1.49 3.71
N SER A 99 -9.76 -1.33 4.99
CA SER A 99 -10.36 -2.41 5.79
C SER A 99 -11.84 -2.64 5.44
N GLU A 100 -12.55 -1.61 4.99
CA GLU A 100 -13.95 -1.68 4.54
C GLU A 100 -14.12 -2.21 3.10
N LEU A 101 -13.04 -2.35 2.32
CA LEU A 101 -13.08 -2.86 0.95
C LEU A 101 -12.82 -4.39 0.90
N PRO A 102 -13.87 -5.24 0.88
CA PRO A 102 -13.71 -6.70 1.02
C PRO A 102 -12.96 -7.35 -0.16
N ARG A 103 -12.96 -6.68 -1.32
CA ARG A 103 -12.31 -7.15 -2.55
C ARG A 103 -10.90 -6.60 -2.73
N LEU A 104 -10.43 -5.71 -1.86
CA LEU A 104 -9.09 -5.13 -1.99
C LEU A 104 -8.04 -6.24 -1.85
N ARG A 105 -7.16 -6.32 -2.85
CA ARG A 105 -6.03 -7.27 -2.91
C ARG A 105 -4.70 -6.58 -3.16
N VAL A 106 -4.72 -5.41 -3.80
CA VAL A 106 -3.52 -4.65 -4.15
C VAL A 106 -3.56 -3.29 -3.46
N LEU A 107 -2.52 -3.00 -2.68
CA LEU A 107 -2.31 -1.68 -2.08
C LEU A 107 -0.89 -1.21 -2.37
N ILE A 108 -0.79 -0.10 -3.10
CA ILE A 108 0.48 0.54 -3.45
C ILE A 108 0.52 1.90 -2.76
N LEU A 109 1.56 2.13 -1.97
CA LEU A 109 1.80 3.33 -1.17
C LEU A 109 3.18 3.94 -1.47
N ARG A 110 3.68 3.71 -2.70
CA ARG A 110 5.05 4.05 -3.11
C ARG A 110 5.32 5.55 -2.98
N ARG A 111 6.48 5.92 -2.42
CA ARG A 111 6.89 7.32 -2.19
C ARG A 111 5.91 8.14 -1.35
N CYS A 112 5.09 7.51 -0.51
CA CYS A 112 4.25 8.22 0.45
C CYS A 112 5.05 8.52 1.72
N LEU A 113 5.81 9.62 1.68
CA LEU A 113 6.86 9.95 2.66
C LEU A 113 6.39 10.08 4.12
N ALA A 114 5.11 10.38 4.34
CA ALA A 114 4.57 10.47 5.69
C ALA A 114 4.31 9.11 6.34
N ILE A 115 4.30 8.02 5.55
CA ILE A 115 4.11 6.67 6.07
C ILE A 115 5.40 6.22 6.72
N GLY A 116 5.31 5.99 8.04
CA GLY A 116 6.37 5.36 8.81
C GLY A 116 5.96 4.06 9.48
N ASN A 117 6.76 3.60 10.43
CA ASN A 117 6.55 2.33 11.14
C ASN A 117 5.13 2.17 11.72
N GLN A 118 4.53 3.23 12.26
CA GLN A 118 3.15 3.17 12.73
C GLN A 118 2.16 2.84 11.61
N GLY A 119 2.34 3.43 10.43
CA GLY A 119 1.48 3.18 9.29
C GLY A 119 1.58 1.75 8.79
N VAL A 120 2.80 1.22 8.67
CA VAL A 120 2.99 -0.15 8.20
C VAL A 120 2.43 -1.18 9.19
N ARG A 121 2.50 -0.92 10.50
CA ARG A 121 1.83 -1.73 11.54
C ARG A 121 0.31 -1.77 11.37
N GLN A 122 -0.30 -0.66 10.96
CA GLN A 122 -1.74 -0.64 10.64
C GLN A 122 -2.02 -1.41 9.35
N VAL A 123 -1.25 -1.18 8.28
CA VAL A 123 -1.40 -1.92 7.00
C VAL A 123 -1.26 -3.43 7.18
N ALA A 124 -0.45 -3.89 8.14
CA ALA A 124 -0.32 -5.30 8.46
C ALA A 124 -1.64 -5.98 8.89
N GLN A 125 -2.60 -5.20 9.43
CA GLN A 125 -3.93 -5.70 9.80
C GLN A 125 -4.80 -6.02 8.57
N LEU A 126 -4.43 -5.55 7.38
CA LEU A 126 -5.11 -5.84 6.12
C LEU A 126 -4.63 -7.19 5.55
N ALA A 127 -4.92 -8.27 6.29
CA ALA A 127 -4.44 -9.62 6.00
C ALA A 127 -4.96 -10.17 4.66
N GLN A 128 -6.01 -9.60 4.08
CA GLN A 128 -6.55 -9.96 2.76
C GLN A 128 -5.69 -9.50 1.57
N LEU A 129 -4.75 -8.58 1.78
CA LEU A 129 -3.94 -8.04 0.71
C LEU A 129 -2.94 -9.08 0.17
N GLN A 130 -2.91 -9.21 -1.15
CA GLN A 130 -1.97 -10.07 -1.88
C GLN A 130 -0.74 -9.29 -2.33
N VAL A 131 -0.89 -8.03 -2.71
CA VAL A 131 0.21 -7.17 -3.17
C VAL A 131 0.31 -5.97 -2.26
N LEU A 132 1.50 -5.73 -1.71
CA LEU A 132 1.83 -4.52 -0.97
C LEU A 132 3.12 -3.91 -1.50
N ASP A 133 3.06 -2.64 -1.83
CA ASP A 133 4.23 -1.84 -2.18
C ASP A 133 4.31 -0.62 -1.26
N VAL A 134 5.36 -0.58 -0.45
CA VAL A 134 5.70 0.56 0.42
C VAL A 134 7.10 1.08 0.09
N SER A 135 7.55 0.87 -1.14
CA SER A 135 8.87 1.29 -1.60
C SER A 135 9.05 2.81 -1.50
N TYR A 136 10.26 3.26 -1.20
CA TYR A 136 10.62 4.68 -1.04
C TYR A 136 9.82 5.41 0.06
N CYS A 137 9.23 4.69 1.01
CA CYS A 137 8.63 5.27 2.21
C CYS A 137 9.70 5.37 3.30
N TYR A 138 10.55 6.40 3.23
CA TYR A 138 11.74 6.52 4.09
C TYR A 138 11.46 6.59 5.61
N GLY A 139 10.21 6.80 6.02
CA GLY A 139 9.79 6.70 7.42
C GLY A 139 9.66 5.25 7.92
N ILE A 140 9.75 4.26 7.04
CA ILE A 140 9.68 2.83 7.37
C ILE A 140 11.10 2.27 7.43
N ASN A 141 11.41 1.57 8.53
CA ASN A 141 12.66 0.86 8.71
C ASN A 141 12.41 -0.59 9.14
N GLY A 142 13.50 -1.32 9.42
CA GLY A 142 13.45 -2.70 9.85
C GLY A 142 12.49 -3.01 11.00
N GLU A 143 12.44 -2.16 12.04
CA GLU A 143 11.52 -2.34 13.17
C GLU A 143 10.05 -2.27 12.72
N GLY A 144 9.72 -1.37 11.79
CA GLY A 144 8.39 -1.32 11.20
C GLY A 144 8.01 -2.58 10.44
N ILE A 145 8.97 -3.21 9.76
CA ILE A 145 8.76 -4.49 9.06
C ILE A 145 8.56 -5.62 10.07
N LEU A 146 9.38 -5.69 11.13
CA LEU A 146 9.31 -6.69 12.19
C LEU A 146 7.97 -6.62 12.96
N GLU A 147 7.63 -5.44 13.45
CA GLU A 147 6.42 -5.23 14.25
C GLU A 147 5.15 -5.09 13.41
N GLY A 148 5.29 -4.93 12.09
CA GLY A 148 4.18 -4.76 11.16
C GLY A 148 4.04 -5.95 10.23
N ILE A 149 4.64 -5.86 9.04
CA ILE A 149 4.44 -6.80 7.94
C ILE A 149 4.71 -8.26 8.34
N THR A 150 5.67 -8.49 9.24
CA THR A 150 6.12 -9.81 9.68
C THR A 150 5.74 -10.15 11.13
N SER A 151 4.85 -9.34 11.74
CA SER A 151 4.38 -9.56 13.11
C SER A 151 3.58 -10.85 13.31
N SER A 152 3.02 -11.39 12.23
CA SER A 152 2.31 -12.67 12.21
C SER A 152 2.41 -13.31 10.83
N LYS A 153 2.23 -14.64 10.80
CA LYS A 153 2.22 -15.39 9.55
C LYS A 153 1.07 -14.94 8.64
N ASN A 154 1.37 -14.68 7.37
CA ASN A 154 0.39 -14.26 6.38
C ASN A 154 0.48 -15.11 5.10
N ASP A 155 -0.48 -16.02 4.96
CA ASP A 155 -0.58 -16.94 3.81
C ASP A 155 -1.31 -16.33 2.60
N ASN A 156 -1.67 -15.03 2.64
CA ASN A 156 -2.30 -14.30 1.53
C ASN A 156 -1.34 -13.40 0.77
N ARG A 157 -0.23 -12.97 1.39
CA ARG A 157 0.76 -12.13 0.72
C ARG A 157 1.40 -12.90 -0.44
N ARG A 158 1.44 -12.29 -1.62
CA ARG A 158 2.02 -12.83 -2.86
C ARG A 158 3.14 -11.95 -3.38
N GLU A 159 3.01 -10.64 -3.23
CA GLU A 159 4.00 -9.68 -3.69
C GLU A 159 4.28 -8.66 -2.60
N LEU A 160 5.56 -8.46 -2.31
CA LEU A 160 6.04 -7.46 -1.35
C LEU A 160 7.13 -6.63 -2.02
N HIS A 161 6.86 -5.33 -2.12
CA HIS A 161 7.83 -4.35 -2.59
C HIS A 161 8.21 -3.40 -1.46
N ILE A 162 9.48 -3.48 -1.05
CA ILE A 162 10.05 -2.68 0.04
C ILE A 162 11.35 -2.01 -0.40
N CYS A 163 11.46 -1.72 -1.71
CA CYS A 163 12.64 -1.10 -2.31
C CYS A 163 12.99 0.21 -1.60
N GLU A 164 14.30 0.40 -1.35
CA GLU A 164 14.89 1.59 -0.76
C GLU A 164 14.40 1.92 0.65
N LEU A 165 14.18 0.88 1.46
CA LEU A 165 13.96 0.96 2.91
C LEU A 165 15.21 0.53 3.68
N ALA A 166 15.45 1.14 4.85
CA ALA A 166 16.57 0.77 5.72
C ALA A 166 16.25 -0.51 6.51
N LEU A 167 16.71 -1.66 6.02
CA LEU A 167 16.42 -2.98 6.58
C LEU A 167 17.66 -3.61 7.23
N SER A 168 17.43 -4.43 8.25
CA SER A 168 18.45 -5.34 8.80
C SER A 168 18.25 -6.77 8.29
N GLU A 169 19.28 -7.60 8.38
CA GLU A 169 19.21 -9.04 8.07
C GLU A 169 18.06 -9.75 8.81
N ARG A 170 17.88 -9.43 10.10
CA ARG A 170 16.78 -9.96 10.92
C ARG A 170 15.42 -9.73 10.27
N CYS A 171 15.23 -8.60 9.60
CA CYS A 171 13.97 -8.27 8.93
C CYS A 171 13.73 -9.16 7.71
N ILE A 172 14.79 -9.45 6.94
CA ILE A 172 14.72 -10.31 5.76
C ILE A 172 14.40 -11.74 6.19
N ILE A 173 15.08 -12.24 7.22
CA ILE A 173 14.79 -13.56 7.79
C ILE A 173 13.32 -13.62 8.23
N ALA A 174 12.83 -12.63 8.98
CA ALA A 174 11.43 -12.57 9.41
C ALA A 174 10.44 -12.52 8.23
N ILE A 175 10.77 -11.83 7.13
CA ILE A 175 9.98 -11.84 5.89
C ILE A 175 9.86 -13.27 5.36
N THR A 176 10.99 -13.99 5.29
CA THR A 176 11.01 -15.36 4.76
C THR A 176 10.22 -16.33 5.63
N GLU A 177 10.23 -16.15 6.95
CA GLU A 177 9.55 -17.03 7.91
C GLU A 177 8.03 -16.78 7.97
N ASN A 178 7.60 -15.52 7.81
CA ASN A 178 6.20 -15.13 8.02
C ASN A 178 5.39 -15.00 6.73
N LEU A 179 6.03 -14.92 5.55
CA LEU A 179 5.35 -14.74 4.27
C LEU A 179 5.67 -15.89 3.29
N PRO A 180 5.35 -17.15 3.63
CA PRO A 180 5.78 -18.34 2.88
C PRO A 180 5.23 -18.42 1.45
N GLU A 181 4.17 -17.65 1.17
CA GLU A 181 3.45 -17.67 -0.09
C GLU A 181 3.91 -16.58 -1.08
N LEU A 182 5.00 -15.86 -0.77
CA LEU A 182 5.56 -14.87 -1.65
C LEU A 182 5.97 -15.47 -3.00
N ARG A 183 5.55 -14.79 -4.06
CA ARG A 183 5.91 -15.02 -5.46
C ARG A 183 6.82 -13.92 -5.99
N LEU A 184 6.74 -12.73 -5.40
CA LEU A 184 7.61 -11.60 -5.72
C LEU A 184 8.10 -10.95 -4.43
N LEU A 185 9.42 -10.81 -4.30
CA LEU A 185 10.05 -10.04 -3.23
C LEU A 185 11.02 -9.03 -3.84
N ASP A 186 10.80 -7.74 -3.58
CA ASP A 186 11.67 -6.66 -4.03
C ASP A 186 12.35 -5.99 -2.84
N LEU A 187 13.66 -6.27 -2.72
CA LEU A 187 14.61 -5.77 -1.73
C LEU A 187 15.63 -4.79 -2.36
N SER A 188 15.35 -4.28 -3.55
CA SER A 188 16.27 -3.40 -4.27
C SER A 188 16.66 -2.20 -3.40
N ARG A 189 17.95 -1.89 -3.30
CA ARG A 189 18.50 -0.78 -2.50
C ARG A 189 18.16 -0.82 -0.99
N CYS A 190 17.83 -1.99 -0.43
CA CYS A 190 17.54 -2.11 1.02
C CYS A 190 18.78 -2.23 1.90
N PHE A 191 19.93 -2.58 1.32
CA PHE A 191 21.21 -2.82 2.01
C PHE A 191 22.35 -2.69 1.00
N ARG A 192 23.57 -2.48 1.50
CA ARG A 192 24.78 -2.41 0.66
C ARG A 192 25.33 -3.77 0.30
N ASP A 193 25.21 -4.73 1.21
CA ASP A 193 25.69 -6.10 1.02
C ASP A 193 24.58 -7.07 1.44
N ILE A 194 24.20 -7.99 0.54
CA ILE A 194 23.38 -9.14 0.93
C ILE A 194 24.31 -10.16 1.54
N LEU A 195 24.09 -10.47 2.81
CA LEU A 195 24.77 -11.58 3.47
C LEU A 195 24.21 -12.89 2.90
N ASP A 196 25.10 -13.85 2.60
CA ASP A 196 24.75 -15.17 2.05
C ASP A 196 23.65 -15.88 2.86
N LEU A 197 23.60 -15.62 4.18
CA LEU A 197 22.59 -16.15 5.08
C LEU A 197 21.17 -15.71 4.68
N CYS A 198 20.95 -14.44 4.34
CA CYS A 198 19.66 -13.95 3.85
C CYS A 198 19.21 -14.71 2.60
N LEU A 199 20.12 -14.94 1.63
CA LEU A 199 19.79 -15.69 0.41
C LEU A 199 19.45 -17.14 0.72
N GLN A 200 20.19 -17.79 1.63
CA GLN A 200 19.88 -19.15 2.06
C GLN A 200 18.47 -19.24 2.65
N TYR A 201 18.08 -18.29 3.51
CA TYR A 201 16.73 -18.24 4.07
C TYR A 201 15.66 -17.96 3.01
N ILE A 202 15.93 -17.06 2.06
CA ILE A 202 15.03 -16.80 0.94
C ILE A 202 14.81 -18.09 0.13
N CYS A 203 15.87 -18.75 -0.30
CA CYS A 203 15.79 -19.99 -1.09
C CYS A 203 15.12 -21.13 -0.31
N ARG A 204 15.38 -21.25 0.99
CA ARG A 204 14.83 -22.31 1.84
C ARG A 204 13.35 -22.15 2.12
N ASN A 205 12.91 -20.93 2.43
CA ASN A 205 11.56 -20.69 2.96
C ASN A 205 10.59 -20.20 1.89
N LEU A 206 11.04 -19.42 0.91
CA LEU A 206 10.18 -18.83 -0.12
C LEU A 206 10.11 -19.73 -1.38
N VAL A 207 9.64 -20.96 -1.19
CA VAL A 207 9.60 -21.99 -2.24
C VAL A 207 8.64 -21.66 -3.40
N ARG A 208 7.76 -20.66 -3.23
CA ARG A 208 6.84 -20.17 -4.28
C ARG A 208 7.37 -18.92 -5.00
N LEU A 209 8.57 -18.45 -4.64
CA LEU A 209 9.15 -17.24 -5.19
C LEU A 209 9.47 -17.42 -6.67
N LYS A 210 9.00 -16.48 -7.49
CA LYS A 210 9.22 -16.44 -8.94
C LYS A 210 10.07 -15.25 -9.36
N LYS A 211 10.10 -14.21 -8.54
CA LYS A 211 10.79 -12.95 -8.83
C LYS A 211 11.43 -12.43 -7.55
N LEU A 212 12.74 -12.28 -7.58
CA LEU A 212 13.52 -11.68 -6.52
C LEU A 212 14.27 -10.49 -7.09
N PHE A 213 14.08 -9.30 -6.53
CA PHE A 213 14.83 -8.11 -6.92
C PHE A 213 15.75 -7.71 -5.79
N LEU A 214 17.06 -7.67 -6.08
CA LEU A 214 18.12 -7.42 -5.10
C LEU A 214 18.98 -6.20 -5.45
N ASP A 215 19.06 -5.86 -6.73
CA ASP A 215 20.04 -4.92 -7.25
C ASP A 215 19.53 -3.48 -7.31
N ASP A 216 20.48 -2.55 -7.43
CA ASP A 216 20.27 -1.23 -8.03
C ASP A 216 19.79 -1.34 -9.51
N TYR A 217 20.12 -2.46 -10.18
CA TYR A 217 19.72 -2.92 -11.52
C TYR A 217 19.68 -4.46 -11.64
N MET A 218 18.48 -5.06 -11.70
CA MET A 218 18.12 -6.41 -12.22
C MET A 218 19.19 -7.55 -12.21
N LYS A 219 19.16 -8.41 -11.18
CA LYS A 219 19.41 -9.86 -11.31
C LYS A 219 18.07 -10.60 -11.19
N VAL A 220 17.56 -11.08 -12.31
CA VAL A 220 16.39 -11.96 -12.32
C VAL A 220 16.87 -13.37 -11.96
N PHE A 221 16.45 -13.88 -10.81
CA PHE A 221 16.49 -15.31 -10.54
C PHE A 221 15.25 -15.96 -11.17
N GLU A 222 15.44 -16.70 -12.26
CA GLU A 222 14.43 -17.64 -12.74
C GLU A 222 14.67 -18.99 -12.03
N GLY A 223 13.83 -19.30 -11.05
CA GLY A 223 13.81 -20.62 -10.42
C GLY A 223 13.15 -21.62 -11.37
N GLY A 224 13.88 -22.68 -11.72
CA GLY A 224 13.39 -23.83 -12.49
C GLY A 224 12.47 -24.75 -11.70
#